data_AF-A0A2N2SEI2-F1
#
_entry.id   AF-A0A2N2SEI2-F1
#
_cell.length_a   1.000
_cell.length_b   1.000
_cell.length_c   1.000
_cell.angle_alpha   90.00
_cell.angle_beta   90.00
_cell.angle_gamma   90.00
#
_symmetry.space_group_name_H-M   'P 1'
#
loop_
_entity.id
_entity.type
_entity.pdbx_description
1 polymer ?
#
loop_
_entity_poly.entity_id
_entity_poly.type
_entity_poly.pdbx_seq_one_letter_code
_entity_poly.pdbx_strand_id
1 'polypeptide(L)'
;MEFKGKNVLLVDDSIVRGTTSQQIVQMARDAGANKVYFASAAPPVRFPNVYGIDMPTRNELLATGRTDEEICKEIGADALIYQDLDALIKAVQLSNPDIEFFDCSCFDGNYVTGDIDEAYLNEIESARGEGHKHRKPANSSTQLDLNLVSAKEHEEELA
;
A
#
# COMPACT_ATOMS: atom_id res chain seq x y z
N MET A 1 21.16 -17.36 4.08
CA MET A 1 20.09 -16.57 3.44
C MET A 1 18.83 -17.40 3.43
N GLU A 2 17.77 -16.94 4.09
CA GLU A 2 16.54 -17.71 4.32
C GLU A 2 15.73 -18.01 3.04
N PHE A 3 15.87 -17.17 2.01
CA PHE A 3 15.12 -17.21 0.76
C PHE A 3 15.81 -17.99 -0.37
N LYS A 4 17.13 -18.16 -0.30
CA LYS A 4 17.95 -18.68 -1.41
C LYS A 4 17.49 -20.07 -1.88
N GLY A 5 17.12 -20.17 -3.15
CA GLY A 5 16.70 -21.40 -3.82
C GLY A 5 15.32 -21.91 -3.43
N LYS A 6 14.56 -21.17 -2.61
CA LYS A 6 13.23 -21.59 -2.14
C LYS A 6 12.12 -20.95 -2.98
N ASN A 7 11.00 -21.65 -3.04
CA ASN A 7 9.73 -21.06 -3.44
C ASN A 7 9.09 -20.50 -2.17
N VAL A 8 8.79 -19.20 -2.15
CA VAL A 8 8.30 -18.50 -0.96
C VAL A 8 6.90 -17.96 -1.20
N LEU A 9 6.05 -18.03 -0.16
CA LEU A 9 4.76 -17.36 -0.10
C LEU A 9 4.90 -16.21 0.89
N LEU A 10 4.76 -14.99 0.39
CA LEU A 10 4.68 -13.78 1.19
C LEU A 10 3.22 -13.52 1.53
N VAL A 11 2.95 -13.19 2.80
CA VAL A 11 1.61 -12.85 3.26
C VAL A 11 1.65 -11.45 3.83
N ASP A 12 0.78 -10.58 3.33
CA ASP A 12 0.60 -9.21 3.81
C ASP A 12 -0.86 -8.96 4.17
N ASP A 13 -1.12 -7.91 4.93
CA ASP A 13 -2.49 -7.59 5.35
C ASP A 13 -3.38 -7.22 4.15
N SER A 14 -2.85 -6.43 3.23
CA SER A 14 -3.58 -5.81 2.14
C SER A 14 -2.64 -5.30 1.05
N ILE A 15 -3.20 -5.07 -0.15
CA ILE A 15 -2.49 -4.39 -1.25
C ILE A 15 -3.29 -3.14 -1.61
N VAL A 16 -2.74 -1.96 -1.30
CA VAL A 16 -3.38 -0.66 -1.55
C VAL A 16 -2.78 0.02 -2.79
N ARG A 17 -1.56 0.58 -2.68
CA ARG A 17 -0.86 1.25 -3.79
C ARG A 17 0.05 0.31 -4.60
N GLY A 18 0.35 -0.88 -4.10
CA GLY A 18 1.22 -1.86 -4.75
C GLY A 18 2.72 -1.64 -4.62
N THR A 19 3.17 -0.41 -4.39
CA THR A 19 4.60 -0.06 -4.33
C THR A 19 5.35 -0.84 -3.26
N THR A 20 4.77 -0.95 -2.05
CA THR A 20 5.35 -1.75 -0.96
C THR A 20 5.44 -3.23 -1.34
N SER A 21 4.35 -3.81 -1.84
CA SER A 21 4.30 -5.22 -2.26
C SER A 21 5.33 -5.52 -3.35
N GLN A 22 5.49 -4.62 -4.33
CA GLN A 22 6.51 -4.71 -5.38
C GLN A 22 7.93 -4.71 -4.80
N GLN A 23 8.21 -3.80 -3.86
CA GLN A 23 9.51 -3.75 -3.18
C GLN A 23 9.79 -5.04 -2.38
N ILE A 24 8.79 -5.57 -1.67
CA ILE A 24 8.93 -6.81 -0.89
C ILE A 24 9.21 -8.00 -1.81
N VAL A 25 8.47 -8.12 -2.92
CA VAL A 25 8.71 -9.16 -3.92
C VAL A 25 10.12 -9.05 -4.49
N GLN A 26 10.58 -7.84 -4.83
CA GLN A 26 11.93 -7.61 -5.33
C GLN A 26 13.00 -8.01 -4.30
N MET A 27 12.84 -7.60 -3.03
CA MET A 27 13.75 -7.98 -1.95
C MET A 27 13.85 -9.51 -1.77
N ALA A 28 12.72 -10.22 -1.88
CA ALA A 28 12.72 -11.69 -1.81
C ALA A 28 13.48 -12.32 -2.98
N ARG A 29 13.34 -11.77 -4.20
CA ARG A 29 14.10 -12.21 -5.38
C ARG A 29 15.59 -11.91 -5.22
N ASP A 30 15.95 -10.72 -4.75
CA ASP A 30 17.34 -10.32 -4.51
C ASP A 30 18.01 -11.20 -3.44
N ALA A 31 17.24 -11.67 -2.46
CA ALA A 31 17.68 -12.66 -1.46
C ALA A 31 17.81 -14.09 -2.03
N GLY A 32 17.51 -14.30 -3.31
CA GLY A 32 17.71 -15.54 -4.05
C GLY A 32 16.50 -16.47 -4.11
N ALA A 33 15.28 -15.98 -3.85
CA ALA A 33 14.07 -16.78 -4.03
C ALA A 33 13.91 -17.28 -5.48
N ASN A 34 13.51 -18.54 -5.65
CA ASN A 34 13.26 -19.15 -6.95
C ASN A 34 11.89 -18.74 -7.52
N LYS A 35 10.85 -18.83 -6.68
CA LYS A 35 9.48 -18.38 -6.97
C LYS A 35 8.97 -17.55 -5.81
N VAL A 36 8.26 -16.47 -6.11
CA VAL A 36 7.67 -15.57 -5.11
C VAL A 36 6.18 -15.49 -5.35
N TYR A 37 5.42 -16.11 -4.47
CA TYR A 37 3.96 -16.01 -4.42
C TYR A 37 3.57 -14.95 -3.39
N PHE A 38 2.44 -14.29 -3.62
CA PHE A 38 1.93 -13.26 -2.73
C PHE A 38 0.48 -13.57 -2.34
N ALA A 39 0.16 -13.47 -1.06
CA ALA A 39 -1.20 -13.57 -0.55
C ALA A 39 -1.56 -12.32 0.26
N SER A 40 -2.71 -11.73 -0.05
CA SER A 40 -3.30 -10.63 0.70
C SER A 40 -4.39 -11.18 1.62
N ALA A 41 -4.32 -10.84 2.91
CA ALA A 41 -5.32 -11.24 3.90
C ALA A 41 -6.65 -10.48 3.75
N ALA A 42 -6.65 -9.36 3.04
CA ALA A 42 -7.83 -8.62 2.62
C ALA A 42 -8.17 -8.89 1.14
N PRO A 43 -9.43 -8.72 0.73
CA PRO A 43 -9.81 -8.60 -0.68
C PRO A 43 -9.12 -7.41 -1.37
N PRO A 44 -9.14 -7.33 -2.71
CA PRO A 44 -8.56 -6.20 -3.43
C PRO A 44 -9.25 -4.88 -3.04
N VAL A 45 -8.49 -3.88 -2.64
CA VAL A 45 -9.01 -2.54 -2.29
C VAL A 45 -9.22 -1.75 -3.58
N ARG A 46 -10.47 -1.65 -4.02
CA ARG A 46 -10.86 -1.08 -5.33
C ARG A 46 -11.48 0.31 -5.23
N PHE A 47 -11.95 0.68 -4.04
CA PHE A 47 -12.67 1.94 -3.78
C PHE A 47 -12.09 2.66 -2.56
N PRO A 48 -12.17 3.99 -2.52
CA PRO A 48 -11.67 4.78 -1.40
C PRO A 48 -12.63 4.68 -0.20
N ASN A 49 -12.09 4.62 1.02
CA ASN A 49 -12.92 4.78 2.20
C ASN A 49 -13.24 6.27 2.44
N VAL A 50 -14.50 6.56 2.77
CA VAL A 50 -15.01 7.91 3.07
C VAL A 50 -15.56 8.03 4.50
N TYR A 51 -15.36 7.00 5.32
CA TYR A 51 -15.87 6.91 6.69
C TYR A 51 -14.77 7.07 7.77
N GLY A 52 -13.67 7.73 7.40
CA GLY A 52 -12.62 8.14 8.33
C GLY A 52 -11.33 7.34 8.27
N ILE A 53 -11.26 6.27 7.47
CA ILE A 53 -9.99 5.58 7.17
C ILE A 53 -9.31 6.32 6.02
N ASP A 54 -8.06 6.76 6.25
CA ASP A 54 -7.27 7.42 5.21
C ASP A 54 -6.83 6.41 4.14
N MET A 55 -7.44 6.52 2.96
CA MET A 55 -7.11 5.73 1.77
C MET A 55 -6.73 6.67 0.62
N PRO A 56 -5.87 6.24 -0.32
CA PRO A 56 -5.53 7.06 -1.48
C PRO A 56 -6.71 7.19 -2.46
N THR A 57 -6.54 8.02 -3.48
CA THR A 57 -7.55 8.19 -4.55
C THR A 57 -7.68 6.93 -5.41
N ARG A 58 -8.78 6.79 -6.16
CA ARG A 58 -9.00 5.64 -7.06
C ARG A 58 -7.86 5.45 -8.07
N ASN A 59 -7.28 6.54 -8.56
CA ASN A 59 -6.16 6.48 -9.51
C ASN A 59 -4.85 5.96 -8.89
N GLU A 60 -4.71 6.06 -7.57
CA GLU A 60 -3.54 5.60 -6.82
C GLU A 60 -3.72 4.19 -6.25
N LEU A 61 -4.96 3.69 -6.21
CA LEU A 61 -5.25 2.31 -5.85
C LEU A 61 -4.81 1.37 -6.97
N LEU A 62 -4.06 0.34 -6.60
CA LEU A 62 -3.57 -0.64 -7.55
C LEU A 62 -4.70 -1.48 -8.13
N ALA A 63 -5.69 -1.87 -7.32
CA ALA A 63 -6.73 -2.78 -7.79
C ALA A 63 -7.86 -2.07 -8.56
N THR A 64 -7.93 -0.74 -8.56
CA THR A 64 -9.00 -0.04 -9.29
C THR A 64 -8.89 -0.30 -10.79
N GLY A 65 -9.94 -0.88 -11.37
CA GLY A 65 -10.04 -1.16 -12.81
C GLY A 65 -9.09 -2.25 -13.33
N ARG A 66 -8.41 -3.00 -12.45
CA ARG A 66 -7.45 -4.05 -12.84
C ARG A 66 -7.90 -5.44 -12.42
N THR A 67 -7.58 -6.46 -13.20
CA THR A 67 -7.77 -7.86 -12.80
C THR A 67 -6.66 -8.33 -11.87
N ASP A 68 -6.87 -9.42 -11.15
CA ASP A 68 -5.88 -9.96 -10.22
C ASP A 68 -4.61 -10.41 -10.94
N GLU A 69 -4.70 -10.86 -12.19
CA GLU A 69 -3.54 -11.17 -13.03
C GLU A 69 -2.72 -9.93 -13.39
N GLU A 70 -3.39 -8.82 -13.71
CA GLU A 70 -2.73 -7.53 -13.99
C GLU A 70 -2.02 -7.02 -12.74
N ILE A 71 -2.66 -7.14 -11.57
CA ILE A 71 -2.07 -6.77 -10.30
C ILE A 71 -0.86 -7.65 -9.97
N CYS A 72 -0.98 -8.97 -10.14
CA CYS A 72 0.11 -9.94 -9.93
C CYS A 72 1.35 -9.57 -10.75
N LYS A 73 1.12 -9.19 -12.02
CA LYS A 73 2.19 -8.77 -12.93
C LYS A 73 2.82 -7.46 -12.48
N GLU A 74 2.02 -6.48 -12.05
CA GLU A 74 2.51 -5.17 -11.59
C GLU A 74 3.43 -5.31 -10.37
N ILE A 75 3.05 -6.13 -9.39
CA ILE A 75 3.88 -6.36 -8.19
C ILE A 75 5.06 -7.32 -8.44
N GLY A 76 5.13 -7.96 -9.62
CA GLY A 76 6.21 -8.87 -10.01
C GLY A 76 6.18 -10.25 -9.35
N ALA A 77 5.02 -10.67 -8.83
CA ALA A 77 4.84 -11.99 -8.21
C ALA A 77 4.62 -13.08 -9.27
N ASP A 78 4.94 -14.33 -8.93
CA ASP A 78 4.68 -15.50 -9.77
C ASP A 78 3.21 -15.96 -9.70
N ALA A 79 2.55 -15.70 -8.57
CA ALA A 79 1.10 -15.78 -8.43
C ALA A 79 0.64 -14.87 -7.29
N LEU A 80 -0.60 -14.41 -7.36
CA LEU A 80 -1.26 -13.58 -6.37
C LEU A 80 -2.57 -14.24 -5.94
N ILE A 81 -2.83 -14.21 -4.63
CA ILE A 81 -4.05 -14.73 -4.03
C ILE A 81 -4.63 -13.63 -3.14
N TYR A 82 -5.91 -13.34 -3.32
CA TYR A 82 -6.66 -12.47 -2.41
C TYR A 82 -7.59 -13.31 -1.55
N GLN A 83 -7.85 -12.81 -0.34
CA GLN A 83 -8.93 -13.31 0.50
C GLN A 83 -10.28 -12.98 -0.16
N ASP A 84 -11.20 -13.94 -0.21
CA ASP A 84 -12.58 -13.69 -0.65
C ASP A 84 -13.32 -12.81 0.36
N LEU A 85 -14.09 -11.83 -0.14
CA LEU A 85 -14.85 -10.90 0.72
C LEU A 85 -15.82 -11.64 1.65
N ASP A 86 -16.59 -12.59 1.12
CA ASP A 86 -17.53 -13.40 1.92
C ASP A 86 -16.81 -14.20 3.01
N ALA A 87 -15.60 -14.70 2.70
CA ALA A 87 -14.79 -15.44 3.66
C ALA A 87 -14.20 -14.52 4.74
N LEU A 88 -13.83 -13.29 4.39
CA LEU A 88 -13.41 -12.27 5.37
C LEU A 88 -14.56 -11.91 6.31
N ILE A 89 -15.75 -11.61 5.78
CA ILE A 89 -16.95 -11.31 6.57
C ILE A 89 -17.22 -12.46 7.54
N LYS A 90 -17.25 -13.69 7.02
CA LYS A 90 -17.47 -14.89 7.84
C LYS A 90 -16.41 -15.04 8.92
N ALA A 91 -15.14 -14.79 8.63
CA ALA A 91 -14.05 -14.91 9.59
C ALA A 91 -14.21 -13.94 10.77
N VAL A 92 -14.65 -12.71 10.52
CA VAL A 92 -14.92 -11.72 11.58
C VAL A 92 -16.18 -12.12 12.40
N GLN A 93 -17.23 -12.59 11.74
CA GLN A 93 -18.48 -13.04 12.40
C GLN A 93 -18.27 -14.22 13.35
N LEU A 94 -17.24 -15.05 13.15
CA LEU A 94 -16.89 -16.10 14.11
C LEU A 94 -16.59 -15.54 15.52
N SER A 95 -16.13 -14.28 15.61
CA SER A 95 -15.85 -13.61 16.88
C SER A 95 -17.10 -12.98 17.50
N ASN A 96 -18.06 -12.54 16.68
CA ASN A 96 -19.35 -12.03 17.13
C ASN A 96 -20.45 -12.31 16.08
N PRO A 97 -21.25 -13.37 16.25
CA PRO A 97 -22.30 -13.75 15.31
C PRO A 97 -23.47 -12.75 15.24
N ASP A 98 -23.59 -11.83 16.20
CA ASP A 98 -24.68 -10.84 16.22
C ASP A 98 -24.47 -9.71 15.20
N ILE A 99 -23.27 -9.60 14.61
CA ILE A 99 -22.98 -8.62 13.56
C ILE A 99 -23.43 -9.17 12.21
N GLU A 100 -24.53 -8.65 11.69
CA GLU A 100 -25.11 -9.10 10.43
C GLU A 100 -24.37 -8.57 9.18
N PHE A 101 -23.89 -7.31 9.24
CA PHE A 101 -23.26 -6.63 8.10
C PHE A 101 -22.06 -5.77 8.55
N PHE A 102 -21.12 -5.56 7.63
CA PHE A 102 -19.96 -4.69 7.80
C PHE A 102 -19.95 -3.63 6.71
N ASP A 103 -19.27 -2.51 6.96
CA ASP A 103 -18.87 -1.61 5.88
C ASP A 103 -17.78 -2.32 5.04
N CYS A 104 -18.14 -2.68 3.81
CA CYS A 104 -17.25 -3.31 2.85
C CYS A 104 -16.95 -2.41 1.65
N SER A 105 -17.32 -1.13 1.75
CA SER A 105 -17.30 -0.16 0.65
C SER A 105 -15.97 -0.09 -0.10
N CYS A 106 -14.83 -0.23 0.59
CA CYS A 106 -13.51 -0.21 -0.05
C CYS A 106 -13.23 -1.42 -0.96
N PHE A 107 -13.97 -2.52 -0.79
CA PHE A 107 -13.85 -3.74 -1.58
C PHE A 107 -14.93 -3.84 -2.67
N ASP A 108 -16.19 -3.57 -2.31
CA ASP A 108 -17.36 -3.82 -3.16
C ASP A 108 -18.02 -2.55 -3.73
N GLY A 109 -17.64 -1.37 -3.24
CA GLY A 109 -18.20 -0.08 -3.65
C GLY A 109 -19.60 0.19 -3.08
N ASN A 110 -20.11 -0.64 -2.17
CA ASN A 110 -21.42 -0.46 -1.55
C ASN A 110 -21.28 0.39 -0.28
N TYR A 111 -21.53 1.70 -0.42
CA TYR A 111 -21.49 2.64 0.69
C TYR A 111 -22.82 2.65 1.44
N VAL A 112 -22.79 2.28 2.73
CA VAL A 112 -23.98 2.05 3.57
C VAL A 112 -24.86 3.29 3.74
N THR A 113 -24.31 4.51 3.61
CA THR A 113 -25.06 5.76 3.78
C THR A 113 -25.95 6.11 2.59
N GLY A 114 -25.73 5.48 1.43
CA GLY A 114 -26.57 5.64 0.23
C GLY A 114 -26.48 7.00 -0.48
N ASP A 115 -25.60 7.88 -0.02
CA ASP A 115 -25.36 9.24 -0.55
C ASP A 115 -23.96 9.40 -1.18
N ILE A 116 -23.20 8.30 -1.26
CA ILE A 116 -21.86 8.29 -1.85
C ILE A 116 -21.97 7.86 -3.31
N ASP A 117 -21.89 8.83 -4.20
CA ASP A 117 -21.90 8.61 -5.64
C ASP A 117 -20.55 8.97 -6.30
N GLU A 118 -20.46 8.72 -7.60
CA GLU A 118 -19.30 9.10 -8.42
C GLU A 118 -18.96 10.59 -8.30
N ALA A 119 -19.97 11.47 -8.22
CA ALA A 119 -19.75 12.91 -8.15
C ALA A 119 -19.06 13.30 -6.83
N TYR A 120 -19.54 12.75 -5.72
CA TYR A 120 -18.94 12.92 -4.40
C TYR A 120 -17.51 12.38 -4.33
N LEU A 121 -17.27 11.17 -4.86
CA LEU A 121 -15.93 10.59 -4.91
C LEU A 121 -14.96 11.47 -5.71
N ASN A 122 -15.40 11.98 -6.87
CA ASN A 122 -14.61 12.89 -7.70
C ASN A 122 -14.30 14.23 -6.97
N GLU A 123 -15.24 14.73 -6.18
CA GLU A 123 -15.04 15.95 -5.38
C GLU A 123 -13.96 15.74 -4.31
N ILE A 124 -14.04 14.64 -3.55
CA ILE A 124 -13.01 14.29 -2.54
C ILE A 124 -11.63 14.12 -3.18
N GLU A 125 -11.56 13.41 -4.30
CA GLU A 125 -10.30 13.18 -5.02
C GLU A 125 -9.68 14.50 -5.50
N SER A 126 -10.50 15.41 -6.02
CA SER A 126 -10.07 16.74 -6.46
C SER A 126 -9.55 17.58 -5.29
N ALA A 127 -10.28 17.60 -4.17
CA ALA A 127 -9.87 18.32 -2.96
C ALA A 127 -8.53 17.82 -2.40
N ARG A 128 -8.30 16.49 -2.43
CA ARG A 128 -7.02 15.88 -2.03
C ARG A 128 -5.88 16.22 -2.99
N GLY A 129 -6.14 16.20 -4.31
CA GLY A 129 -5.17 16.58 -5.33
C GLY A 129 -4.70 18.03 -5.21
N GLU A 130 -5.60 18.95 -4.85
CA GLU A 130 -5.28 20.35 -4.56
C GLU A 130 -4.49 20.51 -3.25
N GLY A 131 -4.87 19.78 -2.19
CA GLY A 131 -4.13 19.74 -0.94
C GLY A 131 -2.67 19.27 -1.10
N HIS A 132 -2.42 18.30 -2.00
CA HIS A 132 -1.07 17.88 -2.36
C HIS A 132 -0.28 18.94 -3.14
N LYS A 133 -0.93 19.75 -3.99
CA LYS A 133 -0.29 20.88 -4.69
C LYS A 133 0.09 22.02 -3.72
N HIS A 134 -0.68 22.22 -2.65
CA HIS A 134 -0.41 23.22 -1.61
C HIS A 134 0.60 22.77 -0.53
N ARG A 135 0.95 21.47 -0.50
CA ARG A 135 1.95 20.88 0.40
C ARG A 135 3.32 20.62 -0.25
N LYS A 136 3.68 21.31 -1.35
CA LYS A 136 5.10 21.36 -1.74
C LYS A 136 5.87 22.11 -0.65
N PRO A 137 6.89 21.50 -0.01
CA PRO A 137 7.70 22.26 0.93
C PRO A 137 8.43 23.35 0.16
N ALA A 138 8.25 24.60 0.59
CA ALA A 138 9.17 25.66 0.28
C ALA A 138 10.50 25.33 0.98
N ASN A 139 11.36 24.54 0.33
CA ASN A 139 12.82 24.53 0.47
C ASN A 139 13.43 23.41 -0.39
N SER A 140 13.60 23.71 -1.67
CA SER A 140 14.51 23.00 -2.56
C SER A 140 15.90 23.65 -2.44
N SER A 141 16.68 23.25 -1.43
CA SER A 141 18.15 23.29 -1.42
C SER A 141 18.69 23.08 -0.01
N THR A 142 19.11 21.86 0.32
CA THR A 142 20.35 21.59 1.06
C THR A 142 20.53 20.08 1.13
N GLN A 143 21.29 19.60 0.16
CA GLN A 143 21.95 18.30 0.16
C GLN A 143 22.80 18.18 1.42
N LEU A 144 22.50 17.20 2.27
CA LEU A 144 23.33 16.85 3.43
C LEU A 144 24.56 16.07 2.91
N ASP A 145 25.67 16.77 2.73
CA ASP A 145 26.98 16.15 2.55
C ASP A 145 27.47 15.62 3.91
N LEU A 146 27.36 14.31 4.08
CA LEU A 146 27.87 13.56 5.22
C LEU A 146 29.33 13.16 4.92
N ASN A 147 30.27 14.07 5.17
CA ASN A 147 31.70 13.75 5.37
C ASN A 147 32.46 15.05 5.67
N LEU A 148 32.85 15.26 6.94
CA LEU A 148 34.05 16.00 7.40
C LEU A 148 33.96 16.19 8.93
N VAL A 149 33.93 15.09 9.68
CA VAL A 149 34.37 15.09 11.08
C VAL A 149 35.46 14.04 11.20
N SER A 150 36.61 14.34 10.60
CA SER A 150 37.90 13.74 10.95
C SER A 150 38.99 14.55 10.27
N ALA A 151 39.96 14.99 11.08
CA ALA A 151 41.16 15.73 10.72
C ALA A 151 40.99 17.23 10.47
N LYS A 152 41.05 18.02 11.56
CA LYS A 152 42.13 19.01 11.81
C LYS A 152 41.74 19.91 12.99
N GLU A 153 42.01 19.43 14.20
CA GLU A 153 42.32 20.30 15.34
C GLU A 153 43.61 19.75 15.95
N HIS A 154 44.73 20.25 15.47
CA HIS A 154 46.01 20.36 16.17
C HIS A 154 46.99 20.94 15.17
N GLU A 155 47.07 22.27 15.13
CA GLU A 155 48.28 23.06 14.92
C GLU A 155 47.87 24.53 14.74
N GLU A 156 48.20 25.33 15.77
CA GLU A 156 48.64 26.74 15.72
C GLU A 156 48.01 27.60 16.83
N GLU A 157 48.55 27.44 18.04
CA GLU A 157 48.74 28.57 18.95
C GLU A 157 50.27 28.73 19.09
N LEU A 158 50.82 29.75 18.43
CA LEU A 158 52.21 30.20 18.55
C LEU A 158 52.18 31.60 19.21
N ALA A 159 52.54 31.66 20.49
CA ALA A 159 53.14 32.82 21.17
C ALA A 159 53.84 32.34 22.46
#